data_AF-A0A1H1L7R3-F1
#
_entry.id   AF-A0A1H1L7R3-F1
#
_cell.length_a   1.000
_cell.length_b   1.000
_cell.length_c   1.000
_cell.angle_alpha   90.00
_cell.angle_beta   90.00
_cell.angle_gamma   90.00
#
_symmetry.space_group_name_H-M   'P 1'
#
loop_
_entity.id
_entity.type
_entity.pdbx_description
1 polymer ?
#
loop_
_entity_poly.entity_id
_entity_poly.type
_entity_poly.pdbx_seq_one_letter_code
_entity_poly.pdbx_strand_id
1 'polypeptide(L)'
;MKAINFNKIILLLLGLVVFNACVEDDDFDTPNTTVIEPTLDAPVISVDQLIDLYEQDFLAFIDDLGLDPNNPGDSFAIENAREGFRYSLENDNNYVNGYVVSIDEAGNWFEELIIQNRADQGSAGVRVMIDVNPLFVRYQFGQLVYVKVTGLFIGSSNGVITLGKTEGLEKIPSAQEQDFILRSPQVEEIVPTEISLSNIDAALENVYVRINNVQFGANLVLGSDPISFAGEQQDEFDGERILESCDDGGTIILSTSTFADFKSLPLPNGQGSLNGILTNDFFGEVFNIVINSPEDIDFGGIENRCDPGEFFFDANIDCDDTPVMGGSSVFSENFEAYDDAGELIAAGWTLINIGGGSYTWGLDEFSNNNYVIGNGFNSDEDDIDTWLISPPIDFDGTSEDVLNFEVQTNFDGGEVMSVYVSTNFVDIESDSNWSLLQDVVIPSGPSGGFGTFQDAGPVNTSCINGSAVRLAFRYTGSDSGITTRYHVDNIEITGN
;
A
#
# COMPACT_ATOMS: atom_id res chain seq x y z
N MET A 1 59.24 -77.45 7.69
CA MET A 1 57.81 -77.26 7.38
C MET A 1 57.09 -76.91 8.66
N LYS A 2 56.66 -75.64 8.83
CA LYS A 2 55.81 -75.22 9.96
C LYS A 2 54.37 -75.59 9.64
N ALA A 3 53.72 -76.33 10.54
CA ALA A 3 52.31 -76.64 10.42
C ALA A 3 51.48 -75.36 10.51
N ILE A 4 50.76 -75.03 9.45
CA ILE A 4 49.81 -73.91 9.43
C ILE A 4 48.57 -74.36 10.21
N ASN A 5 48.23 -73.61 11.24
CA ASN A 5 47.19 -73.97 12.20
C ASN A 5 45.81 -73.65 11.59
N PHE A 6 45.24 -74.62 10.87
CA PHE A 6 44.02 -74.50 10.06
C PHE A 6 42.78 -74.00 10.84
N ASN A 7 42.75 -74.23 12.16
CA ASN A 7 41.64 -73.80 13.03
C ASN A 7 41.47 -72.28 13.09
N LYS A 8 42.54 -71.49 12.92
CA LYS A 8 42.44 -70.01 12.93
C LYS A 8 41.84 -69.46 11.63
N ILE A 9 42.04 -70.16 10.51
CA ILE A 9 41.49 -69.78 9.20
C ILE A 9 40.00 -70.10 9.14
N ILE A 10 39.59 -71.24 9.71
CA ILE A 10 38.17 -71.62 9.80
C ILE A 10 37.41 -70.66 10.71
N LEU A 11 37.99 -70.23 11.85
CA LEU A 11 37.35 -69.24 12.72
C LEU A 11 37.21 -67.86 12.07
N LEU A 12 38.19 -67.45 11.24
CA LEU A 12 38.14 -66.20 10.48
C LEU A 12 37.05 -66.26 9.38
N LEU A 13 36.95 -67.40 8.69
CA LEU A 13 35.92 -67.63 7.65
C LEU A 13 34.52 -67.77 8.25
N LEU A 14 34.36 -68.39 9.41
CA LEU A 14 33.07 -68.45 10.12
C LEU A 14 32.65 -67.06 10.62
N GLY A 15 33.61 -66.24 11.08
CA GLY A 15 33.33 -64.84 11.46
C GLY A 15 32.85 -64.00 10.29
N LEU A 16 33.48 -64.12 9.11
CA LEU A 16 33.10 -63.39 7.89
C LEU A 16 31.71 -63.76 7.35
N VAL A 17 31.25 -65.00 7.58
CA VAL A 17 29.90 -65.43 7.17
C VAL A 17 28.83 -64.97 8.17
N VAL A 18 29.15 -64.87 9.47
CA VAL A 18 28.19 -64.42 10.51
C VAL A 18 27.95 -62.91 10.45
N PHE A 19 28.91 -62.11 9.96
CA PHE A 19 28.69 -60.66 9.73
C PHE A 19 27.97 -60.31 8.42
N ASN A 20 27.67 -61.29 7.55
CA ASN A 20 26.88 -61.08 6.32
C ASN A 20 25.48 -61.72 6.37
N ALA A 21 25.11 -62.37 7.48
CA ALA A 21 23.83 -63.11 7.60
C ALA A 21 22.72 -62.34 8.35
N CYS A 22 23.01 -61.11 8.78
CA CYS A 22 22.03 -60.18 9.35
C CYS A 22 22.26 -58.79 8.76
N VAL A 23 22.13 -58.68 7.44
CA VAL A 23 21.56 -57.47 6.85
C VAL A 23 20.20 -57.95 6.38
N GLU A 24 19.17 -57.74 7.20
CA GLU A 24 17.84 -57.64 6.62
C GLU A 24 17.97 -56.53 5.57
N ASP A 25 17.71 -56.84 4.30
CA ASP A 25 17.34 -55.81 3.34
C ASP A 25 16.08 -55.19 3.96
N ASP A 26 16.28 -54.18 4.81
CA ASP A 26 15.27 -53.19 5.09
C ASP A 26 15.05 -52.47 3.75
N ASP A 27 14.32 -53.13 2.84
CA ASP A 27 13.51 -52.45 1.83
C ASP A 27 12.54 -51.58 2.63
N PHE A 28 13.04 -50.42 3.08
CA PHE A 28 12.19 -49.30 3.41
C PHE A 28 11.51 -48.96 2.09
N ASP A 29 10.33 -49.55 1.86
CA ASP A 29 9.40 -49.04 0.88
C ASP A 29 9.34 -47.54 1.10
N THR A 30 9.89 -46.77 0.15
CA THR A 30 9.75 -45.31 0.19
C THR A 30 8.27 -45.04 0.36
N PRO A 31 7.84 -44.21 1.34
CA PRO A 31 6.44 -43.94 1.57
C PRO A 31 5.77 -43.65 0.24
N ASN A 32 4.67 -44.33 -0.06
CA ASN A 32 3.93 -44.10 -1.30
C ASN A 32 3.37 -42.66 -1.24
N THR A 33 4.06 -41.73 -1.90
CA THR A 33 3.71 -40.30 -1.94
C THR A 33 2.66 -39.98 -3.01
N THR A 34 2.17 -40.99 -3.74
CA THR A 34 1.21 -40.78 -4.82
C THR A 34 -0.14 -40.33 -4.23
N VAL A 35 -0.51 -39.09 -4.49
CA VAL A 35 -1.86 -38.57 -4.19
C VAL A 35 -2.82 -39.17 -5.23
N ILE A 36 -3.92 -39.75 -4.76
CA ILE A 36 -4.98 -40.31 -5.60
C ILE A 36 -6.21 -39.44 -5.40
N GLU A 37 -6.93 -39.17 -6.48
CA GLU A 37 -8.19 -38.41 -6.41
C GLU A 37 -9.14 -39.06 -5.38
N PRO A 38 -9.60 -38.31 -4.37
CA PRO A 38 -10.42 -38.86 -3.31
C PRO A 38 -11.80 -39.26 -3.85
N THR A 39 -12.39 -40.29 -3.24
CA THR A 39 -13.81 -40.58 -3.44
C THR A 39 -14.62 -39.78 -2.43
N LEU A 40 -15.42 -38.84 -2.91
CA LEU A 40 -16.25 -37.97 -2.07
C LEU A 40 -17.61 -38.63 -1.77
N ASP A 41 -18.05 -38.53 -0.51
CA ASP A 41 -19.31 -39.08 -0.01
C ASP A 41 -20.46 -38.04 0.04
N ALA A 42 -20.19 -36.81 -0.37
CA ALA A 42 -21.13 -35.69 -0.39
C ALA A 42 -20.91 -34.80 -1.64
N PRO A 43 -21.91 -33.96 -2.03
CA PRO A 43 -21.75 -32.98 -3.10
C PRO A 43 -20.62 -31.98 -2.83
N VAL A 44 -20.14 -31.34 -3.89
CA VAL A 44 -19.12 -30.28 -3.83
C VAL A 44 -19.76 -28.95 -4.20
N ILE A 45 -19.49 -27.93 -3.41
CA ILE A 45 -19.82 -26.52 -3.68
C ILE A 45 -18.52 -25.70 -3.79
N SER A 46 -18.58 -24.55 -4.45
CA SER A 46 -17.45 -23.62 -4.52
C SER A 46 -17.29 -22.82 -3.23
N VAL A 47 -16.13 -22.17 -3.04
CA VAL A 47 -15.92 -21.23 -1.92
C VAL A 47 -16.92 -20.06 -1.97
N ASP A 48 -17.22 -19.50 -3.14
CA ASP A 48 -18.24 -18.45 -3.28
C ASP A 48 -19.63 -18.92 -2.81
N GLN A 49 -20.04 -20.15 -3.16
CA GLN A 49 -21.30 -20.71 -2.67
C GLN A 49 -21.32 -20.93 -1.15
N LEU A 50 -20.18 -21.27 -0.54
CA LEU A 50 -20.06 -21.35 0.92
C LEU A 50 -20.25 -19.98 1.58
N ILE A 51 -19.62 -18.94 1.02
CA ILE A 51 -19.75 -17.56 1.51
C ILE A 51 -21.19 -17.07 1.33
N ASP A 52 -21.83 -17.35 0.19
CA ASP A 52 -23.25 -17.01 -0.05
C ASP A 52 -24.18 -17.64 1.00
N LEU A 53 -23.92 -18.88 1.43
CA LEU A 53 -24.69 -19.53 2.50
C LEU A 53 -24.54 -18.80 3.83
N TYR A 54 -23.32 -18.40 4.17
CA TYR A 54 -23.04 -17.61 5.37
C TYR A 54 -23.69 -16.23 5.33
N GLU A 55 -23.52 -15.49 4.22
CA GLU A 55 -24.09 -14.15 4.03
C GLU A 55 -25.62 -14.19 4.07
N GLN A 56 -26.24 -15.21 3.48
CA GLN A 56 -27.70 -15.36 3.53
C GLN A 56 -28.23 -15.48 4.97
N ASP A 57 -27.56 -16.28 5.81
CA ASP A 57 -27.96 -16.46 7.21
C ASP A 57 -27.65 -15.21 8.04
N PHE A 58 -26.52 -14.55 7.76
CA PHE A 58 -26.15 -13.29 8.39
C PHE A 58 -27.16 -12.17 8.08
N LEU A 59 -27.59 -12.04 6.82
CA LEU A 59 -28.61 -11.08 6.41
C LEU A 59 -29.94 -11.31 7.14
N ALA A 60 -30.34 -12.56 7.34
CA ALA A 60 -31.52 -12.89 8.13
C ALA A 60 -31.34 -12.52 9.61
N PHE A 61 -30.14 -12.75 10.16
CA PHE A 61 -29.80 -12.37 11.53
C PHE A 61 -29.86 -10.85 11.77
N ILE A 62 -29.33 -10.03 10.86
CA ILE A 62 -29.37 -8.57 11.03
C ILE A 62 -30.78 -7.99 10.79
N ASP A 63 -31.59 -8.61 9.92
CA ASP A 63 -33.01 -8.26 9.75
C ASP A 63 -33.80 -8.49 11.05
N ASP A 64 -33.54 -9.60 11.75
CA ASP A 64 -34.11 -9.89 13.07
C ASP A 64 -33.68 -8.87 14.14
N LEU A 65 -32.50 -8.26 13.99
CA LEU A 65 -32.03 -7.14 14.83
C LEU A 65 -32.61 -5.78 14.41
N GLY A 66 -33.30 -5.72 13.27
CA GLY A 66 -33.87 -4.49 12.70
C GLY A 66 -32.83 -3.56 12.08
N LEU A 67 -31.68 -4.09 11.66
CA LEU A 67 -30.61 -3.35 10.98
C LEU A 67 -30.81 -3.45 9.46
N ASP A 68 -30.69 -2.33 8.74
CA ASP A 68 -30.79 -2.30 7.27
C ASP A 68 -29.40 -2.14 6.64
N PRO A 69 -28.91 -3.12 5.84
CA PRO A 69 -27.60 -3.01 5.18
C PRO A 69 -27.51 -1.86 4.16
N ASN A 70 -28.64 -1.29 3.74
CA ASN A 70 -28.67 -0.13 2.85
C ASN A 70 -28.75 1.21 3.60
N ASN A 71 -28.79 1.18 4.94
CA ASN A 71 -28.81 2.37 5.79
C ASN A 71 -27.40 2.64 6.34
N PRO A 72 -26.72 3.72 5.91
CA PRO A 72 -25.39 4.06 6.42
C PRO A 72 -25.31 4.26 7.94
N GLY A 73 -26.44 4.57 8.59
CA GLY A 73 -26.52 4.68 10.04
C GLY A 73 -26.35 3.35 10.78
N ASP A 74 -26.55 2.22 10.10
CA ASP A 74 -26.48 0.88 10.69
C ASP A 74 -25.14 0.17 10.41
N SER A 75 -24.29 0.74 9.54
CA SER A 75 -23.03 0.10 9.09
C SER A 75 -22.14 -0.37 10.24
N PHE A 76 -21.88 0.50 11.23
CA PHE A 76 -21.07 0.14 12.40
C PHE A 76 -21.71 -0.99 13.24
N ALA A 77 -23.04 -0.99 13.38
CA ALA A 77 -23.73 -2.03 14.12
C ALA A 77 -23.70 -3.38 13.38
N ILE A 78 -23.80 -3.35 12.05
CA ILE A 78 -23.71 -4.55 11.20
C ILE A 78 -22.31 -5.15 11.25
N GLU A 79 -21.27 -4.32 11.16
CA GLU A 79 -19.88 -4.76 11.27
C GLU A 79 -19.60 -5.44 12.62
N ASN A 80 -20.00 -4.81 13.73
CA ASN A 80 -19.90 -5.42 15.06
C ASN A 80 -20.72 -6.72 15.19
N ALA A 81 -21.88 -6.80 14.54
CA ALA A 81 -22.69 -8.01 14.54
C ALA A 81 -22.01 -9.15 13.77
N ARG A 82 -21.27 -8.83 12.70
CA ARG A 82 -20.56 -9.79 11.85
C ARG A 82 -19.44 -10.51 12.61
N GLU A 83 -18.64 -9.80 13.40
CA GLU A 83 -17.56 -10.39 14.21
C GLU A 83 -18.08 -11.43 15.22
N GLY A 84 -19.28 -11.22 15.76
CA GLY A 84 -19.91 -12.16 16.70
C GLY A 84 -20.74 -13.27 16.07
N PHE A 85 -21.06 -13.17 14.77
CA PHE A 85 -21.98 -14.10 14.12
C PHE A 85 -21.27 -15.37 13.62
N ARG A 86 -21.91 -16.52 13.83
CA ARG A 86 -21.39 -17.84 13.43
C ARG A 86 -22.49 -18.64 12.75
N TYR A 87 -22.18 -19.19 11.58
CA TYR A 87 -23.05 -20.14 10.91
C TYR A 87 -22.56 -21.57 11.16
N SER A 88 -23.43 -22.41 11.70
CA SER A 88 -23.14 -23.83 11.94
C SER A 88 -23.39 -24.64 10.68
N LEU A 89 -22.35 -25.30 10.16
CA LEU A 89 -22.41 -26.16 8.98
C LEU A 89 -22.75 -27.61 9.35
N GLU A 90 -23.30 -27.88 10.54
CA GLU A 90 -23.64 -29.24 11.01
C GLU A 90 -24.65 -29.94 10.08
N ASN A 91 -25.55 -29.18 9.46
CA ASN A 91 -26.58 -29.73 8.55
C ASN A 91 -26.17 -29.68 7.06
N ASP A 92 -25.03 -29.07 6.76
CA ASP A 92 -24.51 -28.90 5.39
C ASP A 92 -23.62 -30.08 5.02
N ASN A 93 -24.25 -31.11 4.46
CA ASN A 93 -23.55 -32.28 3.95
C ASN A 93 -22.91 -32.01 2.59
N ASN A 94 -21.86 -31.20 2.57
CA ASN A 94 -21.09 -30.82 1.38
C ASN A 94 -19.57 -30.86 1.64
N TYR A 95 -18.81 -30.90 0.57
CA TYR A 95 -17.42 -30.45 0.52
C TYR A 95 -17.36 -29.08 -0.14
N VAL A 96 -16.39 -28.28 0.26
CA VAL A 96 -15.99 -27.06 -0.44
C VAL A 96 -14.70 -27.35 -1.16
N ASN A 97 -14.64 -27.04 -2.46
CA ASN A 97 -13.39 -27.13 -3.21
C ASN A 97 -12.72 -25.77 -3.36
N GLY A 98 -11.39 -25.77 -3.30
CA GLY A 98 -10.59 -24.58 -3.52
C GLY A 98 -9.13 -24.92 -3.81
N TYR A 99 -8.43 -23.96 -4.39
CA TYR A 99 -7.00 -24.05 -4.67
C TYR A 99 -6.22 -23.41 -3.54
N VAL A 100 -5.22 -24.12 -3.03
CA VAL A 100 -4.34 -23.63 -1.97
C VAL A 100 -3.50 -22.47 -2.48
N VAL A 101 -3.56 -21.33 -1.78
CA VAL A 101 -2.77 -20.14 -2.11
C VAL A 101 -1.82 -19.69 -0.99
N SER A 102 -1.97 -20.20 0.23
CA SER A 102 -1.03 -19.94 1.34
C SER A 102 0.01 -21.05 1.47
N ILE A 103 1.29 -20.70 1.63
CA ILE A 103 2.40 -21.64 1.83
C ILE A 103 3.23 -21.22 3.04
N ASP A 104 3.27 -22.08 4.06
CA ASP A 104 3.98 -21.81 5.32
C ASP A 104 5.48 -22.13 5.28
N GLU A 105 6.05 -22.42 4.11
CA GLU A 105 7.47 -22.79 3.96
C GLU A 105 8.42 -21.68 4.44
N ALA A 106 8.14 -20.43 4.09
CA ALA A 106 8.92 -19.28 4.52
C ALA A 106 8.49 -18.73 5.90
N GLY A 107 7.48 -19.34 6.53
CA GLY A 107 7.03 -19.02 7.89
C GLY A 107 6.10 -17.81 8.03
N ASN A 108 5.54 -17.29 6.94
CA ASN A 108 4.58 -16.17 7.00
C ASN A 108 3.15 -16.59 7.39
N TRP A 109 2.82 -17.88 7.23
CA TRP A 109 1.54 -18.48 7.60
C TRP A 109 1.75 -19.50 8.72
N PHE A 110 0.78 -19.64 9.63
CA PHE A 110 0.91 -20.56 10.77
C PHE A 110 -0.40 -21.25 11.16
N GLU A 111 -0.47 -22.58 10.97
CA GLU A 111 -1.63 -23.40 11.39
C GLU A 111 -2.96 -22.94 10.76
N GLU A 112 -2.88 -22.46 9.52
CA GLU A 112 -3.99 -22.01 8.70
C GLU A 112 -3.71 -22.29 7.22
N LEU A 113 -4.77 -22.52 6.44
CA LEU A 113 -4.71 -22.73 5.00
C LEU A 113 -5.70 -21.77 4.33
N ILE A 114 -5.21 -20.96 3.40
CA ILE A 114 -6.05 -20.11 2.56
C ILE A 114 -6.31 -20.83 1.24
N ILE A 115 -7.60 -20.96 0.90
CA ILE A 115 -8.05 -21.54 -0.37
C ILE A 115 -8.94 -20.56 -1.13
N GLN A 116 -8.80 -20.53 -2.45
CA GLN A 116 -9.65 -19.70 -3.33
C GLN A 116 -10.45 -20.54 -4.34
N ASN A 117 -11.60 -20.03 -4.76
CA ASN A 117 -12.57 -20.76 -5.59
C ASN A 117 -12.06 -21.21 -6.98
N ARG A 118 -11.11 -20.49 -7.58
CA ARG A 118 -10.57 -20.80 -8.92
C ARG A 118 -9.09 -20.46 -9.03
N ALA A 119 -8.37 -21.21 -9.86
CA ALA A 119 -6.95 -20.99 -10.11
C ALA A 119 -6.69 -19.74 -10.96
N ASP A 120 -7.57 -19.44 -11.91
CA ASP A 120 -7.46 -18.31 -12.82
C ASP A 120 -8.29 -17.11 -12.31
N GLN A 121 -7.61 -16.04 -11.92
CA GLN A 121 -8.18 -14.79 -11.40
C GLN A 121 -9.20 -15.04 -10.28
N GLY A 122 -8.81 -15.61 -9.13
CA GLY A 122 -9.70 -15.89 -7.99
C GLY A 122 -10.70 -14.77 -7.63
N SER A 123 -11.88 -15.13 -7.11
CA SER A 123 -12.92 -14.14 -6.78
C SER A 123 -13.58 -14.33 -5.42
N ALA A 124 -13.15 -15.34 -4.66
CA ALA A 124 -13.60 -15.61 -3.31
C ALA A 124 -12.58 -16.54 -2.64
N GLY A 125 -12.20 -16.23 -1.41
CA GLY A 125 -11.30 -17.04 -0.60
C GLY A 125 -11.88 -17.33 0.78
N VAL A 126 -11.33 -18.35 1.44
CA VAL A 126 -11.66 -18.67 2.83
C VAL A 126 -10.44 -19.19 3.56
N ARG A 127 -10.27 -18.76 4.81
CA ARG A 127 -9.27 -19.31 5.73
C ARG A 127 -9.78 -20.59 6.39
N VAL A 128 -8.95 -21.62 6.46
CA VAL A 128 -9.25 -22.89 7.14
C VAL A 128 -8.28 -23.07 8.31
N MET A 129 -8.80 -23.05 9.53
CA MET A 129 -7.99 -23.20 10.74
C MET A 129 -7.61 -24.67 10.98
N ILE A 130 -6.32 -24.98 11.09
CA ILE A 130 -5.83 -26.36 11.26
C ILE A 130 -4.56 -26.46 12.11
N ASP A 131 -4.58 -27.34 13.11
CA ASP A 131 -3.48 -27.57 14.06
C ASP A 131 -2.42 -28.51 13.45
N VAL A 132 -1.84 -28.09 12.33
CA VAL A 132 -0.78 -28.80 11.60
C VAL A 132 0.28 -27.79 11.18
N ASN A 133 1.53 -28.10 11.49
CA ASN A 133 2.71 -27.37 11.03
C ASN A 133 3.88 -28.37 10.85
N PRO A 134 4.63 -28.32 9.72
CA PRO A 134 4.38 -27.49 8.54
C PRO A 134 3.29 -28.09 7.62
N LEU A 135 2.56 -27.24 6.90
CA LEU A 135 1.53 -27.59 5.92
C LEU A 135 2.10 -27.79 4.51
N PHE A 136 3.14 -27.04 4.10
CA PHE A 136 3.72 -27.06 2.75
C PHE A 136 4.21 -28.45 2.32
N VAL A 137 4.58 -29.30 3.28
CA VAL A 137 5.00 -30.70 3.01
C VAL A 137 3.83 -31.59 2.55
N ARG A 138 2.59 -31.13 2.71
CA ARG A 138 1.36 -31.86 2.32
C ARG A 138 0.54 -31.11 1.28
N TYR A 139 0.45 -29.80 1.39
CA TYR A 139 -0.36 -28.94 0.53
C TYR A 139 0.56 -28.02 -0.26
N GLN A 140 0.57 -28.17 -1.57
CA GLN A 140 1.38 -27.33 -2.44
C GLN A 140 0.54 -26.17 -3.01
N PHE A 141 1.21 -25.08 -3.38
CA PHE A 141 0.58 -23.94 -4.03
C PHE A 141 -0.11 -24.40 -5.32
N GLY A 142 -1.35 -23.95 -5.52
CA GLY A 142 -2.18 -24.37 -6.65
C GLY A 142 -2.79 -25.76 -6.54
N GLN A 143 -2.59 -26.48 -5.44
CA GLN A 143 -3.24 -27.79 -5.25
C GLN A 143 -4.73 -27.63 -5.00
N LEU A 144 -5.52 -28.42 -5.72
CA LEU A 144 -6.95 -28.54 -5.43
C LEU A 144 -7.14 -29.38 -4.15
N VAL A 145 -7.92 -28.84 -3.21
CA VAL A 145 -8.35 -29.54 -2.01
C VAL A 145 -9.87 -29.54 -1.88
N TYR A 146 -10.39 -30.52 -1.15
CA TYR A 146 -11.78 -30.60 -0.74
C TYR A 146 -11.87 -30.55 0.78
N VAL A 147 -12.52 -29.52 1.31
CA VAL A 147 -12.76 -29.35 2.74
C VAL A 147 -14.17 -29.81 3.05
N LYS A 148 -14.33 -30.87 3.85
CA LYS A 148 -15.62 -31.32 4.36
C LYS A 148 -16.12 -30.27 5.34
N VAL A 149 -17.23 -29.61 5.03
CA VAL A 149 -17.75 -28.52 5.88
C VAL A 149 -18.67 -29.03 6.99
N THR A 150 -19.19 -30.25 6.87
CA THR A 150 -20.12 -30.81 7.86
C THR A 150 -19.52 -30.87 9.26
N GLY A 151 -20.14 -30.15 10.19
CA GLY A 151 -19.67 -30.08 11.58
C GLY A 151 -18.48 -29.14 11.79
N LEU A 152 -18.27 -28.20 10.87
CA LEU A 152 -17.49 -26.98 11.06
C LEU A 152 -18.43 -25.78 11.31
N PHE A 153 -17.82 -24.64 11.61
CA PHE A 153 -18.47 -23.34 11.66
C PHE A 153 -17.77 -22.40 10.68
N ILE A 154 -18.53 -21.49 10.08
CA ILE A 154 -18.01 -20.36 9.32
C ILE A 154 -18.41 -19.05 10.00
N GLY A 155 -17.48 -18.09 10.00
CA GLY A 155 -17.73 -16.73 10.47
C GLY A 155 -16.50 -15.84 10.29
N SER A 156 -16.60 -14.61 10.75
CA SER A 156 -15.47 -13.69 10.77
C SER A 156 -14.61 -13.92 12.02
N SER A 157 -13.29 -13.87 11.84
CA SER A 157 -12.31 -13.84 12.92
C SER A 157 -11.27 -12.77 12.61
N ASN A 158 -11.30 -11.65 13.35
CA ASN A 158 -10.48 -10.47 13.09
C ASN A 158 -10.72 -9.94 11.66
N GLY A 159 -11.99 -9.79 11.29
CA GLY A 159 -12.37 -9.33 9.96
C GLY A 159 -12.12 -10.32 8.82
N VAL A 160 -11.70 -11.56 9.07
CA VAL A 160 -11.40 -12.54 8.02
C VAL A 160 -12.37 -13.73 8.05
N ILE A 161 -13.01 -14.04 6.93
CA ILE A 161 -13.89 -15.19 6.74
C ILE A 161 -13.11 -16.49 6.92
N THR A 162 -13.55 -17.24 7.93
CA THR A 162 -12.79 -18.35 8.50
C THR A 162 -13.69 -19.56 8.76
N LEU A 163 -13.20 -20.74 8.39
CA LEU A 163 -13.71 -22.05 8.78
C LEU A 163 -12.95 -22.57 10.01
N GLY A 164 -13.69 -23.00 11.02
CA GLY A 164 -13.12 -23.60 12.22
C GLY A 164 -13.98 -24.75 12.78
N LYS A 165 -13.40 -25.49 13.72
CA LYS A 165 -13.97 -26.74 14.23
C LYS A 165 -15.09 -26.53 15.25
N THR A 166 -15.06 -25.41 15.96
CA THR A 166 -16.01 -25.03 17.01
C THR A 166 -16.59 -23.65 16.72
N GLU A 167 -17.59 -23.24 17.50
CA GLU A 167 -18.20 -21.90 17.40
C GLU A 167 -17.16 -20.77 17.57
N GLY A 168 -16.10 -21.02 18.34
CA GLY A 168 -14.95 -20.12 18.50
C GLY A 168 -13.97 -20.14 17.33
N LEU A 169 -14.31 -20.79 16.21
CA LEU A 169 -13.46 -20.96 15.03
C LEU A 169 -12.09 -21.60 15.33
N GLU A 170 -12.06 -22.49 16.34
CA GLU A 170 -10.83 -23.17 16.74
C GLU A 170 -10.30 -24.10 15.65
N LYS A 171 -9.00 -24.40 15.70
CA LYS A 171 -8.29 -25.23 14.73
C LYS A 171 -8.85 -26.65 14.65
N ILE A 172 -8.93 -27.18 13.44
CA ILE A 172 -9.14 -28.61 13.20
C ILE A 172 -7.93 -29.37 13.78
N PRO A 173 -8.11 -30.29 14.73
CA PRO A 173 -6.99 -31.04 15.30
C PRO A 173 -6.26 -31.85 14.23
N SER A 174 -4.92 -31.93 14.29
CA SER A 174 -4.11 -32.74 13.35
C SER A 174 -4.62 -34.17 13.16
N ALA A 175 -5.12 -34.82 14.21
CA ALA A 175 -5.66 -36.17 14.15
C ALA A 175 -6.92 -36.31 13.27
N GLN A 176 -7.64 -35.20 13.03
CA GLN A 176 -8.83 -35.12 12.19
C GLN A 176 -8.56 -34.49 10.83
N GLU A 177 -7.33 -34.08 10.54
CA GLU A 177 -6.98 -33.44 9.26
C GLU A 177 -7.52 -34.22 8.06
N GLN A 178 -7.28 -35.53 7.99
CA GLN A 178 -7.69 -36.35 6.85
C GLN A 178 -9.19 -36.66 6.83
N ASP A 179 -9.92 -36.37 7.92
CA ASP A 179 -11.38 -36.47 7.95
C ASP A 179 -12.03 -35.21 7.34
N PHE A 180 -11.32 -34.08 7.38
CA PHE A 180 -11.83 -32.78 6.95
C PHE A 180 -11.20 -32.29 5.64
N ILE A 181 -9.92 -32.54 5.38
CA ILE A 181 -9.22 -32.00 4.21
C ILE A 181 -8.70 -33.15 3.35
N LEU A 182 -9.26 -33.27 2.15
CA LEU A 182 -8.90 -34.27 1.16
C LEU A 182 -8.15 -33.60 0.01
N ARG A 183 -7.00 -34.14 -0.36
CA ARG A 183 -6.14 -33.59 -1.43
C ARG A 183 -6.45 -34.24 -2.77
N SER A 184 -6.56 -33.44 -3.82
CA SER A 184 -6.51 -33.92 -5.19
C SER A 184 -5.06 -33.98 -5.69
N PRO A 185 -4.70 -34.92 -6.59
CA PRO A 185 -3.48 -34.84 -7.40
C PRO A 185 -3.46 -33.68 -8.39
N GLN A 186 -4.58 -32.97 -8.60
CA GLN A 186 -4.65 -31.81 -9.47
C GLN A 186 -3.94 -30.61 -8.85
N VAL A 187 -3.05 -30.01 -9.63
CA VAL A 187 -2.31 -28.81 -9.30
C VAL A 187 -2.39 -27.90 -10.52
N GLU A 188 -2.90 -26.70 -10.32
CA GLU A 188 -3.02 -25.69 -11.36
C GLU A 188 -2.01 -24.56 -11.11
N GLU A 189 -1.62 -23.89 -12.19
CA GLU A 189 -0.91 -22.60 -12.08
C GLU A 189 -1.91 -21.54 -11.63
N ILE A 190 -1.61 -20.82 -10.55
CA ILE A 190 -2.46 -19.74 -10.06
C ILE A 190 -2.16 -18.47 -10.85
N VAL A 191 -3.19 -17.92 -11.51
CA VAL A 191 -3.13 -16.59 -12.12
C VAL A 191 -3.76 -15.61 -11.14
N PRO A 192 -3.00 -14.63 -10.61
CA PRO A 192 -3.51 -13.70 -9.61
C PRO A 192 -4.58 -12.76 -10.19
N THR A 193 -5.48 -12.31 -9.31
CA THR A 193 -6.44 -11.24 -9.65
C THR A 193 -5.76 -9.89 -9.54
N GLU A 194 -5.71 -9.13 -10.63
CA GLU A 194 -5.15 -7.78 -10.60
C GLU A 194 -6.09 -6.82 -9.86
N ILE A 195 -5.53 -6.02 -8.96
CA ILE A 195 -6.26 -5.03 -8.16
C ILE A 195 -5.60 -3.66 -8.24
N SER A 196 -6.36 -2.62 -7.91
CA SER A 196 -5.92 -1.24 -7.75
C SER A 196 -6.05 -0.85 -6.28
N LEU A 197 -5.08 -0.09 -5.74
CA LEU A 197 -5.05 0.24 -4.32
C LEU A 197 -5.99 1.38 -3.94
N SER A 198 -6.41 2.21 -4.91
CA SER A 198 -7.41 3.26 -4.67
C SER A 198 -8.84 2.72 -4.45
N ASN A 199 -9.12 1.48 -4.87
CA ASN A 199 -10.44 0.87 -4.70
C ASN A 199 -10.35 -0.67 -4.64
N ILE A 200 -10.10 -1.19 -3.44
CA ILE A 200 -10.05 -2.63 -3.17
C ILE A 200 -11.47 -3.16 -2.94
N ASP A 201 -11.87 -4.17 -3.73
CA ASP A 201 -13.15 -4.86 -3.55
C ASP A 201 -13.08 -5.81 -2.35
N ALA A 202 -13.97 -5.64 -1.37
CA ALA A 202 -14.01 -6.47 -0.17
C ALA A 202 -14.30 -7.96 -0.46
N ALA A 203 -14.89 -8.28 -1.61
CA ALA A 203 -15.08 -9.67 -2.04
C ALA A 203 -13.76 -10.41 -2.34
N LEU A 204 -12.64 -9.70 -2.49
CA LEU A 204 -11.33 -10.27 -2.77
C LEU A 204 -10.55 -10.66 -1.50
N GLU A 205 -11.15 -10.57 -0.32
CA GLU A 205 -10.57 -11.13 0.90
C GLU A 205 -10.23 -12.61 0.70
N ASN A 206 -9.06 -13.03 1.22
CA ASN A 206 -8.48 -14.36 1.09
C ASN A 206 -8.16 -14.80 -0.36
N VAL A 207 -8.10 -13.86 -1.31
CA VAL A 207 -7.74 -14.14 -2.71
C VAL A 207 -6.28 -13.80 -2.97
N TYR A 208 -5.62 -14.61 -3.79
CA TYR A 208 -4.29 -14.31 -4.33
C TYR A 208 -4.39 -13.25 -5.44
N VAL A 209 -3.86 -12.07 -5.14
CA VAL A 209 -3.95 -10.86 -5.96
C VAL A 209 -2.59 -10.43 -6.47
N ARG A 210 -2.60 -9.55 -7.48
CA ARG A 210 -1.43 -8.86 -8.02
C ARG A 210 -1.65 -7.36 -7.99
N ILE A 211 -0.69 -6.65 -7.42
CA ILE A 211 -0.61 -5.19 -7.47
C ILE A 211 0.50 -4.85 -8.45
N ASN A 212 0.15 -4.12 -9.51
CA ASN A 212 1.11 -3.61 -10.49
C ASN A 212 1.57 -2.21 -10.07
N ASN A 213 2.74 -1.82 -10.57
CA ASN A 213 3.35 -0.50 -10.37
C ASN A 213 3.39 -0.01 -8.92
N VAL A 214 3.85 -0.86 -8.02
CA VAL A 214 3.93 -0.58 -6.58
C VAL A 214 5.38 -0.48 -6.13
N GLN A 215 5.63 0.30 -5.08
CA GLN A 215 6.93 0.44 -4.43
C GLN A 215 6.74 0.52 -2.90
N PHE A 216 7.79 0.26 -2.12
CA PHE A 216 7.81 0.63 -0.71
C PHE A 216 8.08 2.12 -0.56
N GLY A 217 7.51 2.76 0.47
CA GLY A 217 7.74 4.17 0.75
C GLY A 217 9.24 4.51 0.86
N ALA A 218 9.64 5.63 0.26
CA ALA A 218 11.05 6.05 0.16
C ALA A 218 11.79 6.04 1.50
N ASN A 219 11.13 6.49 2.57
CA ASN A 219 11.66 6.53 3.93
C ASN A 219 11.99 5.14 4.52
N LEU A 220 11.44 4.06 3.98
CA LEU A 220 11.68 2.69 4.42
C LEU A 220 12.89 2.07 3.72
N VAL A 221 13.17 2.46 2.47
CA VAL A 221 14.10 1.74 1.58
C VAL A 221 15.26 2.58 1.07
N LEU A 222 15.18 3.91 1.18
CA LEU A 222 16.24 4.83 0.81
C LEU A 222 17.03 5.27 2.03
N GLY A 223 18.28 5.66 1.81
CA GLY A 223 19.20 6.09 2.87
C GLY A 223 20.21 5.02 3.28
N SER A 224 20.87 5.26 4.41
CA SER A 224 22.01 4.45 4.86
C SER A 224 21.64 3.17 5.62
N ASP A 225 20.39 3.05 6.06
CA ASP A 225 19.91 1.94 6.89
C ASP A 225 18.47 1.54 6.48
N PRO A 226 18.30 0.81 5.36
CA PRO A 226 16.99 0.39 4.88
C PRO A 226 16.37 -0.63 5.82
N ILE A 227 15.06 -0.49 6.03
CA ILE A 227 14.26 -1.30 6.94
C ILE A 227 14.09 -2.72 6.37
N SER A 228 14.00 -3.71 7.26
CA SER A 228 13.72 -5.11 6.94
C SER A 228 12.22 -5.43 6.93
N PHE A 229 11.81 -6.58 6.38
CA PHE A 229 10.40 -7.00 6.32
C PHE A 229 9.73 -7.04 7.70
N ALA A 230 10.38 -7.63 8.71
CA ALA A 230 9.88 -7.80 10.08
C ALA A 230 11.01 -8.06 11.10
N GLY A 231 12.19 -7.47 10.88
CA GLY A 231 13.38 -7.66 11.71
C GLY A 231 13.73 -6.46 12.60
N GLU A 232 12.88 -5.43 12.65
CA GLU A 232 13.12 -4.21 13.41
C GLU A 232 12.78 -4.38 14.89
N GLN A 233 13.34 -3.53 15.74
CA GLN A 233 13.13 -3.60 17.20
C GLN A 233 11.66 -3.42 17.61
N GLN A 234 10.87 -2.70 16.80
CA GLN A 234 9.46 -2.41 17.07
C GLN A 234 8.51 -3.49 16.52
N ASP A 235 9.01 -4.44 15.73
CA ASP A 235 8.18 -5.52 15.20
C ASP A 235 7.92 -6.54 16.33
N GLU A 236 6.65 -6.69 16.74
CA GLU A 236 6.28 -7.59 17.85
C GLU A 236 5.82 -8.97 17.37
N PHE A 237 4.71 -9.01 16.63
CA PHE A 237 4.14 -10.23 16.05
C PHE A 237 4.38 -10.28 14.55
N ASP A 238 4.10 -9.16 13.89
CA ASP A 238 4.32 -8.92 12.47
C ASP A 238 5.08 -7.58 12.30
N GLY A 239 5.88 -7.50 11.23
CA GLY A 239 6.36 -6.25 10.68
C GLY A 239 5.41 -5.77 9.60
N GLU A 240 4.96 -4.53 9.75
CA GLU A 240 4.04 -3.86 8.84
C GLU A 240 4.80 -2.81 8.04
N ARG A 241 4.72 -2.88 6.70
CA ARG A 241 5.42 -1.98 5.78
C ARG A 241 4.45 -1.42 4.76
N ILE A 242 4.53 -0.12 4.52
CA ILE A 242 3.63 0.55 3.59
C ILE A 242 4.14 0.37 2.16
N LEU A 243 3.25 -0.10 1.31
CA LEU A 243 3.36 -0.09 -0.13
C LEU A 243 2.50 1.03 -0.70
N GLU A 244 2.99 1.69 -1.73
CA GLU A 244 2.31 2.77 -2.44
C GLU A 244 2.29 2.49 -3.95
N SER A 245 1.16 2.83 -4.56
CA SER A 245 0.92 2.69 -5.99
C SER A 245 1.38 3.94 -6.74
N CYS A 246 2.22 3.74 -7.76
CA CYS A 246 2.64 4.78 -8.69
C CYS A 246 1.54 5.22 -9.66
N ASP A 247 0.47 4.43 -9.81
CA ASP A 247 -0.58 4.69 -10.80
C ASP A 247 -1.71 5.55 -10.23
N ASP A 248 -2.09 5.31 -8.98
CA ASP A 248 -3.30 5.89 -8.37
C ASP A 248 -3.09 6.44 -6.94
N GLY A 249 -1.87 6.41 -6.42
CA GLY A 249 -1.53 6.92 -5.08
C GLY A 249 -2.13 6.12 -3.92
N GLY A 250 -2.83 5.02 -4.20
CA GLY A 250 -3.36 4.15 -3.15
C GLY A 250 -2.24 3.47 -2.37
N THR A 251 -2.51 3.15 -1.10
CA THR A 251 -1.55 2.49 -0.21
C THR A 251 -2.13 1.20 0.36
N ILE A 252 -1.25 0.27 0.74
CA ILE A 252 -1.63 -0.96 1.45
C ILE A 252 -0.50 -1.38 2.38
N ILE A 253 -0.86 -2.03 3.49
CA ILE A 253 0.10 -2.60 4.44
C ILE A 253 0.52 -3.99 3.94
N LEU A 254 1.81 -4.20 3.75
CA LEU A 254 2.40 -5.54 3.70
C LEU A 254 2.69 -6.01 5.13
N SER A 255 2.06 -7.10 5.55
CA SER A 255 2.30 -7.73 6.84
C SER A 255 3.22 -8.95 6.67
N THR A 256 4.30 -8.99 7.45
CA THR A 256 5.23 -10.12 7.48
C THR A 256 5.43 -10.61 8.92
N SER A 257 5.29 -11.91 9.15
CA SER A 257 5.50 -12.51 10.45
C SER A 257 6.93 -12.35 10.95
N THR A 258 7.08 -12.03 12.23
CA THR A 258 8.37 -12.08 12.93
C THR A 258 8.91 -13.52 13.07
N PHE A 259 8.15 -14.54 12.68
CA PHE A 259 8.59 -15.92 12.56
C PHE A 259 9.07 -16.29 11.14
N ALA A 260 8.84 -15.43 10.15
CA ALA A 260 9.27 -15.67 8.78
C ALA A 260 10.80 -15.74 8.68
N ASP A 261 11.31 -16.63 7.82
CA ASP A 261 12.75 -16.81 7.64
C ASP A 261 13.42 -15.62 6.91
N PHE A 262 12.62 -14.86 6.17
CA PHE A 262 13.02 -13.67 5.42
C PHE A 262 12.80 -12.35 6.18
N LYS A 263 12.34 -12.40 7.44
CA LYS A 263 12.00 -11.19 8.22
C LYS A 263 13.11 -10.15 8.28
N SER A 264 14.38 -10.59 8.32
CA SER A 264 15.54 -9.72 8.42
C SER A 264 16.14 -9.34 7.07
N LEU A 265 15.54 -9.74 5.95
CA LEU A 265 15.95 -9.26 4.64
C LEU A 265 15.57 -7.77 4.52
N PRO A 266 16.46 -6.93 3.96
CA PRO A 266 16.10 -5.55 3.64
C PRO A 266 15.01 -5.55 2.57
N LEU A 267 14.09 -4.60 2.67
CA LEU A 267 13.06 -4.38 1.66
C LEU A 267 13.70 -3.98 0.31
N PRO A 268 13.17 -4.47 -0.83
CA PRO A 268 13.65 -4.06 -2.14
C PRO A 268 13.33 -2.58 -2.37
N ASN A 269 14.31 -1.82 -2.85
CA ASN A 269 14.19 -0.37 -3.01
C ASN A 269 13.62 0.06 -4.36
N GLY A 270 13.35 -0.87 -5.28
CA GLY A 270 12.80 -0.54 -6.59
C GLY A 270 11.28 -0.33 -6.58
N GLN A 271 10.75 -0.36 -7.79
CA GLN A 271 9.33 -0.35 -8.12
C GLN A 271 9.04 -1.53 -9.04
N GLY A 272 7.83 -2.08 -8.97
CA GLY A 272 7.41 -3.13 -9.89
C GLY A 272 6.08 -3.73 -9.50
N SER A 273 6.04 -5.05 -9.33
CA SER A 273 4.81 -5.75 -8.98
C SER A 273 4.97 -6.63 -7.75
N LEU A 274 3.88 -6.82 -7.02
CA LEU A 274 3.79 -7.73 -5.89
C LEU A 274 2.59 -8.65 -6.08
N ASN A 275 2.80 -9.95 -5.91
CA ASN A 275 1.72 -10.90 -5.73
C ASN A 275 1.57 -11.24 -4.24
N GLY A 276 0.36 -11.49 -3.77
CA GLY A 276 0.15 -11.81 -2.36
C GLY A 276 -1.30 -12.16 -2.08
N ILE A 277 -1.60 -12.56 -0.85
CA ILE A 277 -2.97 -12.85 -0.42
C ILE A 277 -3.51 -11.61 0.27
N LEU A 278 -4.62 -11.09 -0.25
CA LEU A 278 -5.35 -10.01 0.40
C LEU A 278 -6.07 -10.54 1.64
N THR A 279 -5.91 -9.89 2.78
CA THR A 279 -6.56 -10.24 4.05
C THR A 279 -6.84 -8.94 4.82
N ASN A 280 -7.37 -9.04 6.03
CA ASN A 280 -7.51 -7.89 6.92
C ASN A 280 -6.42 -7.91 8.01
N ASP A 281 -6.16 -6.71 8.53
CA ASP A 281 -5.32 -6.48 9.69
C ASP A 281 -5.88 -7.16 10.95
N PHE A 282 -5.13 -7.10 12.05
CA PHE A 282 -5.55 -7.76 13.29
C PHE A 282 -6.90 -7.24 13.83
N PHE A 283 -7.24 -5.97 13.56
CA PHE A 283 -8.50 -5.38 14.00
C PHE A 283 -9.66 -5.69 13.07
N GLY A 284 -9.38 -6.14 11.83
CA GLY A 284 -10.39 -6.43 10.83
C GLY A 284 -10.93 -5.20 10.11
N GLU A 285 -10.28 -4.04 10.27
CA GLU A 285 -10.78 -2.73 9.82
C GLU A 285 -10.12 -2.28 8.51
N VAL A 286 -8.92 -2.77 8.22
CA VAL A 286 -8.11 -2.34 7.07
C VAL A 286 -7.55 -3.54 6.33
N PHE A 287 -7.59 -3.50 4.99
CA PHE A 287 -6.92 -4.50 4.17
C PHE A 287 -5.41 -4.43 4.35
N ASN A 288 -4.80 -5.61 4.52
CA ASN A 288 -3.37 -5.81 4.36
C ASN A 288 -3.13 -6.92 3.32
N ILE A 289 -1.87 -7.05 2.91
CA ILE A 289 -1.43 -8.10 2.01
C ILE A 289 -0.34 -8.91 2.71
N VAL A 290 -0.38 -10.23 2.51
CA VAL A 290 0.59 -11.18 3.06
C VAL A 290 1.16 -12.00 1.91
N ILE A 291 2.49 -12.01 1.78
CA ILE A 291 3.20 -12.78 0.74
C ILE A 291 3.54 -14.19 1.24
N ASN A 292 3.68 -15.16 0.34
CA ASN A 292 4.21 -16.47 0.73
C ASN A 292 5.72 -16.41 0.93
N SER A 293 6.41 -15.62 0.10
CA SER A 293 7.86 -15.52 0.08
C SER A 293 8.33 -14.22 -0.59
N PRO A 294 9.59 -13.78 -0.38
CA PRO A 294 10.15 -12.61 -1.08
C PRO A 294 10.12 -12.72 -2.61
N GLU A 295 10.10 -13.94 -3.16
CA GLU A 295 9.97 -14.20 -4.60
C GLU A 295 8.64 -13.73 -5.19
N ASP A 296 7.62 -13.45 -4.36
CA ASP A 296 6.37 -12.84 -4.79
C ASP A 296 6.52 -11.33 -5.12
N ILE A 297 7.70 -10.73 -4.87
CA ILE A 297 8.02 -9.34 -5.17
C ILE A 297 8.98 -9.27 -6.36
N ASP A 298 8.51 -8.68 -7.46
CA ASP A 298 9.27 -8.44 -8.68
C ASP A 298 9.43 -6.94 -8.90
N PHE A 299 10.42 -6.35 -8.21
CA PHE A 299 10.78 -4.95 -8.33
C PHE A 299 12.01 -4.78 -9.22
N GLY A 300 11.94 -3.81 -10.13
CA GLY A 300 13.04 -3.35 -10.95
C GLY A 300 14.07 -2.51 -10.17
N GLY A 301 14.91 -1.79 -10.91
CA GLY A 301 15.90 -0.91 -10.30
C GLY A 301 15.29 0.34 -9.67
N ILE A 302 16.07 0.99 -8.79
CA ILE A 302 15.73 2.23 -8.09
C ILE A 302 15.35 3.38 -9.04
N GLU A 303 15.83 3.34 -10.28
CA GLU A 303 15.53 4.34 -11.32
C GLU A 303 14.09 4.32 -11.83
N ASN A 304 13.30 3.30 -11.48
CA ASN A 304 11.89 3.16 -11.88
C ASN A 304 10.91 3.59 -10.79
N ARG A 305 11.43 4.05 -9.64
CA ARG A 305 10.58 4.59 -8.57
C ARG A 305 9.86 5.85 -9.05
N CYS A 306 8.70 6.08 -8.46
CA CYS A 306 7.84 7.25 -8.68
C CYS A 306 7.82 8.15 -7.43
N ASP A 307 8.96 8.24 -6.74
CA ASP A 307 9.07 9.13 -5.59
C ASP A 307 9.00 10.58 -6.07
N PRO A 308 8.31 11.47 -5.34
CA PRO A 308 8.49 12.90 -5.52
C PRO A 308 9.98 13.24 -5.44
N GLY A 309 10.48 14.02 -6.40
CA GLY A 309 11.84 14.54 -6.42
C GLY A 309 12.12 15.45 -5.23
N GLU A 310 13.39 15.56 -4.84
CA GLU A 310 13.76 16.35 -3.66
C GLU A 310 13.75 17.86 -3.96
N PHE A 311 13.15 18.64 -3.06
CA PHE A 311 13.15 20.10 -3.11
C PHE A 311 14.27 20.63 -2.22
N PHE A 312 15.40 20.98 -2.83
CA PHE A 312 16.52 21.60 -2.13
C PHE A 312 16.35 23.12 -2.02
N PHE A 313 16.79 23.69 -0.91
CA PHE A 313 16.79 25.15 -0.70
C PHE A 313 18.19 25.72 -0.94
N ASP A 314 18.27 26.59 -1.94
CA ASP A 314 19.47 27.35 -2.27
C ASP A 314 19.55 28.65 -1.42
N ALA A 315 20.62 29.41 -1.64
CA ALA A 315 20.72 30.75 -1.07
C ALA A 315 19.53 31.62 -1.51
N ASN A 316 19.03 32.45 -0.58
CA ASN A 316 18.02 33.45 -0.87
C ASN A 316 18.46 34.40 -1.99
N ILE A 317 17.50 34.86 -2.77
CA ILE A 317 17.67 35.92 -3.76
C ILE A 317 17.26 37.24 -3.12
N ASP A 318 18.21 38.17 -3.20
CA ASP A 318 18.13 39.58 -2.81
C ASP A 318 18.88 40.30 -3.94
N CYS A 319 18.13 40.82 -4.91
CA CYS A 319 18.70 41.59 -6.00
C CYS A 319 18.94 43.02 -5.52
N ASP A 320 20.01 43.68 -5.99
CA ASP A 320 20.37 45.05 -5.56
C ASP A 320 19.15 45.96 -5.32
N ASP A 321 19.08 46.59 -4.14
CA ASP A 321 18.06 47.58 -3.69
C ASP A 321 17.91 48.83 -4.60
N THR A 322 18.53 48.83 -5.78
CA THR A 322 18.38 49.90 -6.76
C THR A 322 16.97 49.86 -7.36
N PRO A 323 16.23 50.99 -7.33
CA PRO A 323 14.95 51.07 -8.00
C PRO A 323 15.09 50.76 -9.50
N VAL A 324 14.48 49.67 -9.92
CA VAL A 324 14.35 49.25 -11.32
C VAL A 324 12.91 49.49 -11.78
N MET A 325 12.72 49.69 -13.09
CA MET A 325 11.40 49.89 -13.68
C MET A 325 11.32 49.10 -14.98
N GLY A 326 10.66 47.95 -14.92
CA GLY A 326 10.31 47.19 -16.10
C GLY A 326 9.34 47.98 -16.99
N GLY A 327 9.59 47.95 -18.30
CA GLY A 327 8.83 48.72 -19.29
C GLY A 327 7.74 47.93 -20.01
N SER A 328 7.92 46.62 -20.16
CA SER A 328 7.01 45.71 -20.87
C SER A 328 6.70 44.47 -20.05
N SER A 329 5.49 43.93 -20.14
CA SER A 329 5.13 42.65 -19.50
C SER A 329 5.95 41.50 -20.13
N VAL A 330 6.69 40.80 -19.28
CA VAL A 330 7.44 39.56 -19.56
C VAL A 330 6.54 38.36 -19.27
N PHE A 331 5.79 38.42 -18.18
CA PHE A 331 4.82 37.41 -17.77
C PHE A 331 3.63 38.09 -17.11
N SER A 332 2.42 37.57 -17.34
CA SER A 332 1.20 38.03 -16.67
C SER A 332 0.21 36.88 -16.54
N GLU A 333 -0.33 36.70 -15.33
CA GLU A 333 -1.41 35.77 -15.03
C GLU A 333 -2.42 36.42 -14.08
N ASN A 334 -3.70 36.31 -14.41
CA ASN A 334 -4.83 36.81 -13.62
C ASN A 334 -5.91 35.75 -13.39
N PHE A 335 -5.66 34.49 -13.76
CA PHE A 335 -6.47 33.30 -13.50
C PHE A 335 -7.89 33.27 -14.08
N GLU A 336 -8.33 34.32 -14.77
CA GLU A 336 -9.65 34.42 -15.42
C GLU A 336 -9.86 33.42 -16.57
N ALA A 337 -8.80 32.76 -17.03
CA ALA A 337 -8.84 31.83 -18.16
C ALA A 337 -9.18 30.38 -17.78
N TYR A 338 -9.30 30.08 -16.48
CA TYR A 338 -9.47 28.71 -15.96
C TYR A 338 -10.77 28.58 -15.16
N ASP A 339 -11.52 27.52 -15.39
CA ASP A 339 -12.75 27.22 -14.65
C ASP A 339 -12.47 26.35 -13.39
N ASP A 340 -11.38 25.58 -13.39
CA ASP A 340 -10.99 24.71 -12.27
C ASP A 340 -9.46 24.44 -12.22
N ALA A 341 -9.02 23.76 -11.16
CA ALA A 341 -7.61 23.41 -10.95
C ALA A 341 -7.06 22.45 -12.04
N GLY A 342 -7.91 21.63 -12.67
CA GLY A 342 -7.49 20.75 -13.77
C GLY A 342 -7.13 21.54 -15.02
N GLU A 343 -7.87 22.61 -15.32
CA GLU A 343 -7.52 23.54 -16.41
C GLU A 343 -6.24 24.33 -16.11
N LEU A 344 -6.04 24.74 -14.86
CA LEU A 344 -4.80 25.39 -14.41
C LEU A 344 -3.58 24.47 -14.62
N ILE A 345 -3.68 23.20 -14.21
CA ILE A 345 -2.64 22.18 -14.45
C ILE A 345 -2.42 21.97 -15.95
N ALA A 346 -3.48 21.89 -16.75
CA ALA A 346 -3.39 21.73 -18.20
C ALA A 346 -2.69 22.92 -18.89
N ALA A 347 -2.75 24.12 -18.29
CA ALA A 347 -2.03 25.30 -18.74
C ALA A 347 -0.54 25.34 -18.34
N GLY A 348 -0.07 24.34 -17.58
CA GLY A 348 1.32 24.15 -17.22
C GLY A 348 1.68 24.60 -15.79
N TRP A 349 0.69 24.91 -14.95
CA TRP A 349 0.91 25.08 -13.52
C TRP A 349 1.09 23.72 -12.83
N THR A 350 1.78 23.71 -11.70
CA THR A 350 1.91 22.52 -10.85
C THR A 350 1.40 22.84 -9.45
N LEU A 351 0.55 21.95 -8.93
CA LEU A 351 -0.01 21.97 -7.58
C LEU A 351 0.49 20.71 -6.87
N ILE A 352 1.32 20.84 -5.84
CA ILE A 352 1.90 19.68 -5.15
C ILE A 352 1.99 19.91 -3.65
N ASN A 353 1.87 18.84 -2.87
CA ASN A 353 2.19 18.81 -1.44
C ASN A 353 3.40 17.89 -1.24
N ILE A 354 4.51 18.45 -0.78
CA ILE A 354 5.74 17.69 -0.48
C ILE A 354 5.85 17.33 1.01
N GLY A 355 4.88 17.74 1.83
CA GLY A 355 4.77 17.40 3.25
C GLY A 355 4.19 16.01 3.50
N GLY A 356 3.83 15.27 2.45
CA GLY A 356 3.24 13.93 2.53
C GLY A 356 1.71 13.91 2.72
N GLY A 357 1.08 15.08 2.76
CA GLY A 357 -0.37 15.24 2.78
C GLY A 357 -1.01 15.33 1.39
N SER A 358 -2.34 15.36 1.35
CA SER A 358 -3.17 15.46 0.14
C SER A 358 -3.58 16.90 -0.21
N TYR A 359 -3.51 17.84 0.74
CA TYR A 359 -3.94 19.21 0.60
C TYR A 359 -3.03 19.96 -0.37
N THR A 360 -3.61 20.59 -1.38
CA THR A 360 -2.87 21.40 -2.36
C THR A 360 -3.49 22.78 -2.53
N TRP A 361 -2.76 23.68 -3.19
CA TRP A 361 -3.31 24.91 -3.74
C TRP A 361 -4.49 24.61 -4.67
N GLY A 362 -5.45 25.53 -4.73
CA GLY A 362 -6.62 25.40 -5.60
C GLY A 362 -6.93 26.67 -6.38
N LEU A 363 -8.04 26.62 -7.12
CA LEU A 363 -8.65 27.77 -7.80
C LEU A 363 -10.02 28.03 -7.17
N ASP A 364 -10.35 29.30 -6.93
CA ASP A 364 -11.65 29.72 -6.38
C ASP A 364 -12.11 31.01 -7.07
N GLU A 365 -13.41 31.31 -7.00
CA GLU A 365 -14.03 32.44 -7.68
C GLU A 365 -14.87 33.25 -6.71
N PHE A 366 -14.72 34.57 -6.76
CA PHE A 366 -15.66 35.46 -6.09
C PHE A 366 -15.91 36.75 -6.85
N SER A 367 -17.19 37.01 -7.14
CA SER A 367 -17.66 38.23 -7.82
C SER A 367 -17.12 38.41 -9.24
N ASN A 368 -16.95 37.30 -9.97
CA ASN A 368 -16.33 37.18 -11.29
C ASN A 368 -14.87 37.61 -11.28
N ASN A 369 -14.14 37.16 -10.26
CA ASN A 369 -12.70 37.27 -10.16
C ASN A 369 -12.17 35.91 -9.72
N ASN A 370 -11.38 35.28 -10.57
CA ASN A 370 -10.72 34.02 -10.28
C ASN A 370 -9.38 34.31 -9.60
N TYR A 371 -9.01 33.47 -8.66
CA TYR A 371 -7.73 33.57 -7.97
C TYR A 371 -7.31 32.20 -7.47
N VAL A 372 -6.01 32.03 -7.24
CA VAL A 372 -5.50 30.81 -6.59
C VAL A 372 -5.58 30.96 -5.08
N ILE A 373 -5.88 29.84 -4.41
CA ILE A 373 -6.14 29.80 -2.98
C ILE A 373 -5.20 28.82 -2.26
N GLY A 374 -4.56 29.32 -1.20
CA GLY A 374 -3.85 28.53 -0.20
C GLY A 374 -4.53 28.69 1.18
N ASN A 375 -4.96 27.59 1.78
CA ASN A 375 -5.71 27.53 3.03
C ASN A 375 -5.60 26.14 3.68
N GLY A 376 -4.75 26.01 4.71
CA GLY A 376 -4.61 24.76 5.46
C GLY A 376 -5.72 24.47 6.48
N PHE A 377 -6.66 25.39 6.71
CA PHE A 377 -7.73 25.20 7.70
C PHE A 377 -8.73 24.11 7.26
N ASN A 378 -9.03 23.16 8.16
CA ASN A 378 -9.85 21.97 7.89
C ASN A 378 -9.28 21.08 6.77
N SER A 379 -7.95 20.97 6.69
CA SER A 379 -7.30 20.01 5.79
C SER A 379 -7.12 18.63 6.43
N ASP A 380 -7.32 18.51 7.75
CA ASP A 380 -7.03 17.32 8.56
C ASP A 380 -5.55 16.86 8.45
N GLU A 381 -4.63 17.80 8.17
CA GLU A 381 -3.19 17.53 7.99
C GLU A 381 -2.31 18.20 9.06
N ASP A 382 -1.50 17.39 9.75
CA ASP A 382 -0.60 17.85 10.83
C ASP A 382 0.65 18.61 10.34
N ASP A 383 1.03 18.43 9.07
CA ASP A 383 2.09 19.16 8.39
C ASP A 383 1.68 19.41 6.94
N ILE A 384 1.74 20.68 6.52
CA ILE A 384 1.36 21.09 5.18
C ILE A 384 2.55 21.81 4.58
N ASP A 385 3.07 21.29 3.47
CA ASP A 385 4.10 21.94 2.67
C ASP A 385 3.69 21.86 1.19
N THR A 386 2.84 22.80 0.78
CA THR A 386 2.27 22.81 -0.58
C THR A 386 2.76 23.97 -1.43
N TRP A 387 3.00 23.67 -2.70
CA TRP A 387 3.58 24.56 -3.69
C TRP A 387 2.64 24.74 -4.88
N LEU A 388 2.42 26.00 -5.25
CA LEU A 388 1.89 26.40 -6.54
C LEU A 388 3.07 26.89 -7.38
N ILE A 389 3.38 26.19 -8.47
CA ILE A 389 4.53 26.49 -9.32
C ILE A 389 4.04 26.92 -10.71
N SER A 390 4.55 28.03 -11.21
CA SER A 390 4.18 28.60 -12.51
C SER A 390 4.60 27.73 -13.70
N PRO A 391 4.05 27.98 -14.90
CA PRO A 391 4.70 27.59 -16.16
C PRO A 391 6.10 28.21 -16.30
N PRO A 392 6.94 27.77 -17.27
CA PRO A 392 8.23 28.39 -17.55
C PRO A 392 8.12 29.87 -17.94
N ILE A 393 8.92 30.70 -17.29
CA ILE A 393 9.06 32.13 -17.54
C ILE A 393 10.46 32.37 -18.14
N ASP A 394 10.51 33.08 -19.27
CA ASP A 394 11.74 33.40 -19.97
C ASP A 394 12.27 34.77 -19.51
N PHE A 395 13.35 34.76 -18.72
CA PHE A 395 14.08 35.96 -18.30
C PHE A 395 15.30 36.24 -19.21
N ASP A 396 15.54 35.44 -20.26
CA ASP A 396 16.69 35.66 -21.12
C ASP A 396 16.46 36.89 -22.01
N GLY A 397 17.41 37.83 -21.95
CA GLY A 397 17.39 39.03 -22.79
C GLY A 397 16.49 40.16 -22.26
N THR A 398 15.95 40.02 -21.06
CA THR A 398 15.30 41.09 -20.29
C THR A 398 16.30 41.74 -19.35
N SER A 399 15.94 42.92 -18.84
CA SER A 399 16.72 43.66 -17.84
C SER A 399 15.80 44.55 -17.00
N GLU A 400 16.26 44.94 -15.81
CA GLU A 400 15.44 45.75 -14.88
C GLU A 400 14.09 45.08 -14.56
N ASP A 401 14.12 43.75 -14.39
CA ASP A 401 12.95 42.94 -14.15
C ASP A 401 12.32 43.19 -12.78
N VAL A 402 10.99 43.29 -12.75
CA VAL A 402 10.19 43.61 -11.57
C VAL A 402 8.99 42.68 -11.46
N LEU A 403 8.89 41.97 -10.34
CA LEU A 403 7.72 41.18 -9.95
C LEU A 403 6.73 42.04 -9.16
N ASN A 404 5.44 41.96 -9.49
CA ASN A 404 4.33 42.40 -8.66
C ASN A 404 3.22 41.35 -8.70
N PHE A 405 2.46 41.23 -7.62
CA PHE A 405 1.25 40.42 -7.53
C PHE A 405 0.38 40.93 -6.38
N GLU A 406 -0.88 40.58 -6.39
CA GLU A 406 -1.81 40.95 -5.33
C GLU A 406 -2.09 39.76 -4.40
N VAL A 407 -2.20 40.05 -3.11
CA VAL A 407 -2.57 39.08 -2.08
C VAL A 407 -3.74 39.61 -1.26
N GLN A 408 -4.79 38.81 -1.13
CA GLN A 408 -5.82 38.99 -0.13
C GLN A 408 -5.57 38.01 1.02
N THR A 409 -5.11 38.54 2.15
CA THR A 409 -4.90 37.75 3.37
C THR A 409 -6.17 37.73 4.20
N ASN A 410 -6.65 36.52 4.50
CA ASN A 410 -7.93 36.26 5.16
C ASN A 410 -7.70 35.33 6.36
N PHE A 411 -8.50 35.49 7.42
CA PHE A 411 -8.39 34.66 8.64
C PHE A 411 -6.94 34.52 9.11
N ASP A 412 -6.23 35.64 9.22
CA ASP A 412 -4.79 35.69 9.44
C ASP A 412 -4.41 35.14 10.81
N GLY A 413 -3.91 33.90 10.84
CA GLY A 413 -3.35 33.24 12.01
C GLY A 413 -1.83 33.43 12.15
N GLY A 414 -1.17 33.97 11.11
CA GLY A 414 0.27 34.12 11.00
C GLY A 414 0.76 33.98 9.56
N GLU A 415 1.98 34.45 9.28
CA GLU A 415 2.59 34.34 7.96
C GLU A 415 3.04 32.91 7.68
N VAL A 416 2.38 32.25 6.73
CA VAL A 416 2.66 30.85 6.34
C VAL A 416 2.82 30.69 4.83
N MET A 417 2.94 31.80 4.09
CA MET A 417 3.22 31.80 2.66
C MET A 417 4.59 32.43 2.39
N SER A 418 5.34 31.87 1.45
CA SER A 418 6.62 32.38 0.97
C SER A 418 6.73 32.22 -0.55
N VAL A 419 7.54 33.06 -1.20
CA VAL A 419 7.69 33.03 -2.66
C VAL A 419 9.11 32.61 -3.03
N TYR A 420 9.22 31.61 -3.89
CA TYR A 420 10.48 31.03 -4.33
C TYR A 420 10.62 31.12 -5.85
N VAL A 421 11.85 30.96 -6.33
CA VAL A 421 12.14 30.72 -7.74
C VAL A 421 13.06 29.53 -7.92
N SER A 422 12.93 28.86 -9.07
CA SER A 422 13.83 27.80 -9.51
C SER A 422 14.25 28.02 -10.96
N THR A 423 15.50 27.69 -11.27
CA THR A 423 16.05 27.73 -12.65
C THR A 423 16.27 26.33 -13.23
N ASN A 424 16.07 25.27 -12.43
CA ASN A 424 16.31 23.89 -12.81
C ASN A 424 15.13 22.95 -12.55
N PHE A 425 13.98 23.45 -12.05
CA PHE A 425 12.77 22.67 -11.95
C PHE A 425 12.29 22.21 -13.34
N VAL A 426 12.13 20.90 -13.50
CA VAL A 426 11.65 20.26 -14.73
C VAL A 426 10.22 19.75 -14.51
N ASP A 427 10.07 18.90 -13.50
CA ASP A 427 8.83 18.28 -13.04
C ASP A 427 8.97 17.92 -11.56
N ILE A 428 7.91 17.36 -10.98
CA ILE A 428 7.85 16.97 -9.57
C ILE A 428 8.63 15.71 -9.24
N GLU A 429 9.09 14.96 -10.24
CA GLU A 429 9.85 13.70 -10.08
C GLU A 429 11.36 13.96 -10.09
N SER A 430 11.78 15.19 -10.42
CA SER A 430 13.16 15.59 -10.56
C SER A 430 13.61 16.48 -9.40
N ASP A 431 14.79 16.19 -8.85
CA ASP A 431 15.47 17.06 -7.90
C ASP A 431 15.53 18.50 -8.41
N SER A 432 15.15 19.45 -7.57
CA SER A 432 15.07 20.87 -7.92
C SER A 432 15.65 21.75 -6.82
N ASN A 433 16.23 22.89 -7.20
CA ASN A 433 16.75 23.88 -6.25
C ASN A 433 15.86 25.12 -6.25
N TRP A 434 15.54 25.60 -5.05
CA TRP A 434 14.61 26.70 -4.83
C TRP A 434 15.26 27.80 -4.00
N SER A 435 15.25 29.02 -4.52
CA SER A 435 15.74 30.21 -3.83
C SER A 435 14.58 31.08 -3.37
N LEU A 436 14.54 31.41 -2.08
CA LEU A 436 13.55 32.34 -1.52
C LEU A 436 13.75 33.74 -2.09
N LEU A 437 12.69 34.39 -2.58
CA LEU A 437 12.69 35.81 -2.91
C LEU A 437 12.51 36.62 -1.61
N GLN A 438 13.62 37.05 -1.02
CA GLN A 438 13.62 37.60 0.34
C GLN A 438 12.94 38.97 0.46
N ASP A 439 12.89 39.74 -0.64
CA ASP A 439 12.30 41.09 -0.66
C ASP A 439 10.78 41.08 -0.84
N VAL A 440 10.18 39.92 -1.10
CA VAL A 440 8.72 39.77 -1.12
C VAL A 440 8.18 39.91 0.31
N VAL A 441 7.25 40.85 0.49
CA VAL A 441 6.56 41.07 1.77
C VAL A 441 5.10 40.69 1.60
N ILE A 442 4.66 39.67 2.34
CA ILE A 442 3.26 39.23 2.30
C ILE A 442 2.40 40.20 3.14
N PRO A 443 1.35 40.81 2.56
CA PRO A 443 0.45 41.69 3.30
C PRO A 443 -0.25 40.94 4.44
N SER A 444 -0.40 41.59 5.60
CA SER A 444 -1.19 41.04 6.70
C SER A 444 -2.69 41.28 6.49
N GLY A 445 -3.50 40.42 7.11
CA GLY A 445 -4.95 40.42 7.03
C GLY A 445 -5.63 40.53 8.39
N PRO A 446 -6.98 40.59 8.42
CA PRO A 446 -7.73 40.46 9.65
C PRO A 446 -7.62 39.03 10.19
N SER A 447 -7.48 38.88 11.51
CA SER A 447 -7.45 37.57 12.19
C SER A 447 -8.78 36.79 12.10
N GLY A 448 -9.81 37.37 11.48
CA GLY A 448 -11.11 36.75 11.28
C GLY A 448 -11.87 37.45 10.16
N GLY A 449 -12.38 36.67 9.22
CA GLY A 449 -13.04 37.16 8.02
C GLY A 449 -12.08 37.46 6.88
N PHE A 450 -12.59 38.16 5.86
CA PHE A 450 -11.85 38.43 4.63
C PHE A 450 -11.20 39.81 4.63
N GLY A 451 -9.97 39.90 4.12
CA GLY A 451 -9.21 41.14 3.92
C GLY A 451 -9.58 41.86 2.61
N THR A 452 -8.63 42.61 2.06
CA THR A 452 -8.68 43.18 0.71
C THR A 452 -7.40 42.83 -0.03
N PHE A 453 -7.46 42.70 -1.36
CA PHE A 453 -6.25 42.58 -2.18
C PHE A 453 -5.31 43.77 -1.96
N GLN A 454 -4.03 43.46 -1.78
CA GLN A 454 -2.93 44.40 -1.58
C GLN A 454 -1.74 43.93 -2.40
N ASP A 455 -1.00 44.86 -3.00
CA ASP A 455 0.25 44.56 -3.69
C ASP A 455 1.28 43.94 -2.74
N ALA A 456 1.92 42.85 -3.19
CA ALA A 456 3.07 42.19 -2.54
C ALA A 456 4.40 42.47 -3.28
N GLY A 457 4.41 43.51 -4.12
CA GLY A 457 5.59 44.08 -4.78
C GLY A 457 5.55 45.62 -4.78
N PRO A 458 6.37 46.29 -5.62
CA PRO A 458 7.29 45.72 -6.59
C PRO A 458 8.55 45.10 -5.96
N VAL A 459 9.00 43.97 -6.49
CA VAL A 459 10.24 43.28 -6.10
C VAL A 459 11.21 43.23 -7.27
N ASN A 460 12.46 43.63 -7.05
CA ASN A 460 13.51 43.55 -8.07
C ASN A 460 13.90 42.09 -8.30
N THR A 461 13.76 41.62 -9.54
CA THR A 461 14.14 40.27 -9.96
C THR A 461 15.22 40.27 -11.04
N SER A 462 15.84 41.42 -11.31
CA SER A 462 16.82 41.63 -12.39
C SER A 462 18.09 40.76 -12.30
N CYS A 463 18.37 40.16 -11.14
CA CYS A 463 19.51 39.27 -10.96
C CYS A 463 19.21 37.81 -11.37
N ILE A 464 17.93 37.49 -11.62
CA ILE A 464 17.46 36.19 -12.09
C ILE A 464 17.71 36.09 -13.61
N ASN A 465 18.19 34.95 -14.07
CA ASN A 465 18.46 34.69 -15.48
C ASN A 465 18.04 33.25 -15.84
N GLY A 466 17.66 33.02 -17.09
CA GLY A 466 17.31 31.71 -17.62
C GLY A 466 16.04 31.73 -18.46
N SER A 467 15.98 30.82 -19.43
CA SER A 467 14.86 30.72 -20.38
C SER A 467 13.65 29.91 -19.88
N ALA A 468 13.73 29.37 -18.66
CA ALA A 468 12.70 28.47 -18.11
C ALA A 468 12.61 28.58 -16.58
N VAL A 469 12.67 29.81 -16.06
CA VAL A 469 12.54 30.08 -14.64
C VAL A 469 11.14 29.72 -14.17
N ARG A 470 11.02 29.23 -12.94
CA ARG A 470 9.75 28.99 -12.24
C ARG A 470 9.60 29.98 -11.10
N LEU A 471 8.42 30.56 -10.96
CA LEU A 471 7.98 31.27 -9.77
C LEU A 471 7.07 30.33 -8.98
N ALA A 472 7.25 30.25 -7.66
CA ALA A 472 6.40 29.40 -6.83
C ALA A 472 5.94 30.09 -5.55
N PHE A 473 4.69 29.82 -5.18
CA PHE A 473 4.10 30.20 -3.90
C PHE A 473 4.05 28.95 -3.04
N ARG A 474 4.82 28.95 -1.95
CA ARG A 474 4.88 27.87 -0.97
C ARG A 474 4.02 28.23 0.23
N TYR A 475 3.21 27.29 0.69
CA TYR A 475 2.41 27.38 1.90
C TYR A 475 2.90 26.35 2.91
N THR A 476 3.35 26.80 4.09
CA THR A 476 3.85 25.94 5.18
C THR A 476 3.04 26.14 6.45
N GLY A 477 2.11 25.24 6.76
CA GLY A 477 1.19 25.35 7.90
C GLY A 477 0.78 24.01 8.48
N SER A 478 -0.24 23.98 9.34
CA SER A 478 -0.83 22.73 9.83
C SER A 478 -2.25 22.91 10.35
N ASP A 479 -3.10 21.90 10.18
CA ASP A 479 -4.47 21.85 10.70
C ASP A 479 -4.53 21.36 12.16
N SER A 480 -3.83 22.12 12.98
CA SER A 480 -3.76 22.03 14.44
C SER A 480 -2.83 23.12 14.98
N GLY A 481 -2.04 23.75 14.09
CA GLY A 481 -1.17 24.89 14.32
C GLY A 481 -1.64 26.16 13.59
N ILE A 482 -0.72 26.83 12.88
CA ILE A 482 -0.96 28.11 12.24
C ILE A 482 -1.52 27.89 10.84
N THR A 483 -2.66 28.51 10.55
CA THR A 483 -3.24 28.60 9.21
C THR A 483 -3.62 30.04 8.89
N THR A 484 -3.49 30.41 7.61
CA THR A 484 -3.95 31.69 7.06
C THR A 484 -4.50 31.40 5.68
N ARG A 485 -5.61 32.02 5.30
CA ARG A 485 -6.17 31.86 3.96
C ARG A 485 -5.64 32.96 3.05
N TYR A 486 -4.82 32.59 2.07
CA TYR A 486 -4.31 33.49 1.04
C TYR A 486 -5.10 33.32 -0.26
N HIS A 487 -5.45 34.44 -0.86
CA HIS A 487 -5.81 34.52 -2.28
C HIS A 487 -4.71 35.27 -3.00
N VAL A 488 -4.18 34.70 -4.07
CA VAL A 488 -3.13 35.31 -4.89
C VAL A 488 -3.68 35.57 -6.28
N ASP A 489 -3.42 36.75 -6.81
CA ASP A 489 -3.95 37.18 -8.11
C ASP A 489 -3.02 38.20 -8.79
N ASN A 490 -3.30 38.50 -10.05
CA ASN A 490 -2.68 39.57 -10.84
C ASN A 490 -1.14 39.54 -10.79
N ILE A 491 -0.57 38.35 -11.03
CA ILE A 491 0.88 38.16 -11.09
C ILE A 491 1.40 38.80 -12.36
N GLU A 492 2.37 39.70 -12.23
CA GLU A 492 3.01 40.38 -13.34
C GLU A 492 4.52 40.46 -13.13
N ILE A 493 5.28 40.10 -14.16
CA ILE A 493 6.70 40.42 -14.26
C ILE A 493 6.87 41.37 -15.43
N THR A 494 7.52 42.50 -15.20
CA THR A 494 7.85 43.49 -16.23
C THR A 494 9.36 43.60 -16.40
N GLY A 495 9.84 43.93 -17.61
CA GLY A 495 11.26 44.04 -17.96
C GLY A 495 11.51 44.96 -19.15
N ASN A 496 12.79 45.24 -19.45
CA ASN A 496 13.25 46.15 -20.52
C ASN A 496 14.02 45.46 -21.65
#